data_AF-A0A438J664-F1
#
_entry.id   AF-A0A438J664-F1
#
_cell.length_a   1.000
_cell.length_b   1.000
_cell.length_c   1.000
_cell.angle_alpha   90.00
_cell.angle_beta   90.00
_cell.angle_gamma   90.00
#
_symmetry.space_group_name_H-M   'P 1'
#
loop_
_entity.id
_entity.type
_entity.pdbx_description
1 polymer ?
#
loop_
_entity_poly.entity_id
_entity_poly.type
_entity_poly.pdbx_seq_one_letter_code
_entity_poly.pdbx_strand_id
1 'polypeptide(L)' 'MYLAVSEWAISAVLFRCPSPKEQKPIYYDSRALADVETRYSKMELTALALRSAVQKFCPYFQAHPVGRADRPTLS' A
#
# COMPACT_ATOMS: atom_id res chain seq x y z
N MET A 1 3.51 1.81 -4.25
CA MET A 1 2.25 1.98 -3.52
C MET A 1 2.00 3.47 -3.39
N TYR A 2 0.75 3.91 -3.53
CA TYR A 2 0.35 5.30 -3.36
C TYR A 2 -0.65 5.40 -2.21
N LEU A 3 -0.55 6.48 -1.43
CA LEU A 3 -1.44 6.81 -0.32
C LEU A 3 -2.07 8.16 -0.59
N ALA A 4 -3.38 8.26 -0.42
CA ALA A 4 -4.11 9.51 -0.46
C ALA A 4 -4.93 9.65 0.83
N VAL A 5 -4.82 10.81 1.46
CA VAL A 5 -5.45 11.14 2.74
C VAL A 5 -6.25 12.41 2.55
N SER A 6 -7.53 12.36 2.90
CA SER A 6 -8.41 13.53 3.01
C SER A 6 -8.95 13.62 4.44
N GLU A 7 -9.67 14.71 4.73
CA GLU A 7 -10.31 14.92 6.03
C GLU A 7 -11.39 13.88 6.36
N TRP A 8 -11.92 13.22 5.33
CA TRP A 8 -13.09 12.33 5.44
C TRP A 8 -12.80 10.89 5.03
N ALA A 9 -11.69 10.64 4.32
CA ALA A 9 -11.36 9.33 3.81
C ALA A 9 -9.86 9.14 3.61
N ILE A 10 -9.44 7.89 3.72
CA ILE A 10 -8.10 7.45 3.33
C ILE A 10 -8.22 6.43 2.21
N SER A 11 -7.28 6.45 1.29
CA SER A 11 -7.18 5.47 0.22
C SER A 11 -5.74 5.09 -0.06
N ALA A 12 -5.56 3.86 -0.52
CA ALA A 12 -4.27 3.28 -0.82
C ALA A 12 -4.37 2.44 -2.09
N VAL A 13 -3.36 2.52 -2.94
CA VAL A 13 -3.30 1.73 -4.16
C VAL A 13 -1.96 1.01 -4.24
N LEU A 14 -2.03 -0.32 -4.35
CA LEU A 14 -0.87 -1.16 -4.59
C LEU A 14 -0.68 -1.32 -6.08
N PHE A 15 0.53 -1.07 -6.56
CA PHE A 15 0.91 -1.25 -7.96
C PHE A 15 2.00 -2.31 -8.07
N ARG A 16 1.91 -3.13 -9.12
CA ARG A 16 3.01 -3.95 -9.61
C ARG A 16 3.78 -3.14 -10.63
N CYS A 17 5.11 -3.17 -10.55
CA CYS A 17 5.98 -2.59 -11.56
C CYS A 17 6.74 -3.71 -12.27
N PRO A 18 6.15 -4.38 -13.28
CA PRO A 18 6.87 -5.39 -14.07
C PRO A 18 7.99 -4.78 -14.92
N SER A 19 7.89 -3.49 -15.26
CA SER A 19 8.95 -2.74 -15.94
C SER A 19 9.01 -1.30 -15.39
N PRO A 20 10.11 -0.56 -15.55
CA PRO A 20 10.25 0.81 -15.03
C PRO A 20 9.21 1.79 -15.58
N LYS A 21 8.62 1.48 -16.73
CA LYS A 21 7.63 2.33 -17.41
C LYS A 21 6.18 1.83 -17.24
N GLU A 22 5.98 0.65 -16.66
CA GLU A 22 4.64 0.08 -16.44
C GLU A 22 4.34 -0.03 -14.96
N GLN A 23 3.31 0.69 -14.53
CA GLN A 23 2.69 0.50 -13.22
C GLN A 23 1.29 -0.09 -13.44
N LYS A 24 1.05 -1.30 -12.95
CA LYS A 24 -0.26 -1.96 -13.03
C LYS A 24 -0.87 -2.02 -11.63
N PRO A 25 -2.00 -1.36 -11.35
CA PRO A 25 -2.66 -1.45 -10.06
C PRO A 25 -3.08 -2.90 -9.81
N ILE A 26 -2.67 -3.45 -8.67
CA ILE A 26 -3.05 -4.80 -8.22
C ILE A 26 -4.25 -4.70 -7.28
N TYR A 27 -4.27 -3.68 -6.42
CA TYR A 27 -5.27 -3.58 -5.36
C TYR A 27 -5.59 -2.12 -5.06
N TYR A 28 -6.86 -1.84 -4.88
CA TYR A 28 -7.39 -0.55 -4.45
C TYR A 28 -8.04 -0.72 -3.07
N ASP A 29 -7.65 0.14 -2.14
CA ASP A 29 -8.28 0.24 -0.84
C ASP A 29 -8.77 1.66 -0.59
N SER A 30 -10.00 1.80 -0.12
CA SER A 30 -10.53 3.06 0.39
C SER A 30 -11.37 2.81 1.63
N ARG A 31 -11.25 3.72 2.59
CA ARG A 31 -11.99 3.70 3.85
C ARG A 31 -12.36 5.12 4.22
N ALA A 32 -13.64 5.33 4.52
CA ALA A 32 -14.11 6.57 5.16
C ALA A 32 -13.63 6.60 6.61
N LEU A 33 -13.18 7.77 7.06
CA LEU A 33 -12.73 8.00 8.42
C LEU A 33 -13.94 8.10 9.35
N ALA A 34 -13.86 7.45 10.51
CA ALA A 34 -14.84 7.66 11.56
C ALA A 34 -14.69 9.06 12.19
N ASP A 35 -15.71 9.60 12.84
CA ASP A 35 -15.68 10.93 13.48
C ASP A 35 -14.54 11.10 14.50
N VAL A 36 -14.09 10.00 15.10
CA VAL A 36 -12.90 10.00 15.98
C VAL A 36 -11.61 10.13 15.18
N GLU A 37 -11.55 9.57 13.98
CA GLU A 37 -10.37 9.56 13.13
C GLU A 37 -10.20 10.89 12.37
N THR A 38 -11.29 11.62 12.11
CA THR A 38 -11.21 12.97 11.50
C THR A 38 -10.52 14.00 12.40
N ARG A 39 -10.38 13.72 13.70
CA ARG A 39 -9.65 14.55 14.67
C ARG A 39 -8.14 14.30 14.69
N TYR A 40 -7.68 13.25 14.00
CA TYR A 40 -6.27 12.93 13.93
C TYR A 40 -5.50 13.90 13.03
N SER A 41 -4.24 14.14 13.37
CA SER A 41 -3.33 14.91 12.55
C SER A 41 -3.07 14.21 11.21
N LYS A 42 -2.70 14.97 10.19
CA LYS A 42 -2.37 14.44 8.85
C LYS A 42 -1.28 13.35 8.91
N MET A 43 -0.35 13.45 9.86
CA MET A 43 0.69 12.42 10.07
C MET A 43 0.10 11.11 10.62
N GLU A 44 -0.81 11.20 11.58
CA GLU A 44 -1.51 10.05 12.17
C GLU A 44 -2.42 9.38 11.13
N LEU A 45 -3.15 10.16 10.35
CA LEU A 45 -3.96 9.66 9.24
C LEU A 45 -3.12 8.96 8.17
N THR A 46 -1.92 9.46 7.89
CA THR A 46 -0.99 8.80 6.95
C THR A 46 -0.51 7.47 7.51
N ALA A 47 -0.16 7.42 8.81
CA ALA A 47 0.22 6.18 9.48
C ALA A 47 -0.93 5.17 9.52
N LEU A 48 -2.16 5.63 9.75
CA LEU A 48 -3.38 4.81 9.74
C LEU A 48 -3.68 4.25 8.34
N ALA A 49 -3.56 5.08 7.30
CA ALA A 49 -3.72 4.68 5.91
C ALA A 49 -2.66 3.63 5.51
N LEU A 50 -1.41 3.86 5.89
CA LEU A 50 -0.32 2.90 5.69
C LEU A 50 -0.59 1.58 6.42
N ARG A 51 -0.97 1.63 7.71
CA ARG A 51 -1.26 0.42 8.50
C ARG A 51 -2.41 -0.37 7.89
N SER A 52 -3.49 0.29 7.50
CA SER A 52 -4.66 -0.36 6.88
C SER A 52 -4.29 -1.00 5.55
N ALA A 53 -3.54 -0.28 4.71
CA ALA A 53 -3.04 -0.78 3.44
C ALA A 53 -2.12 -1.99 3.63
N VAL A 54 -1.16 -1.92 4.54
CA VAL A 54 -0.26 -3.05 4.86
C VAL A 54 -1.04 -4.24 5.39
N GLN A 55 -2.02 -4.04 6.27
CA GLN A 55 -2.87 -5.13 6.76
C GLN A 55 -3.62 -5.83 5.62
N LYS A 56 -4.16 -5.07 4.67
CA LYS A 56 -4.87 -5.64 3.51
C LYS A 56 -3.93 -6.25 2.47
N PHE A 57 -2.72 -5.71 2.32
CA PHE A 57 -1.74 -6.21 1.36
C PHE A 57 -0.84 -7.32 1.93
N CYS A 58 -0.75 -7.49 3.25
CA CYS A 58 -0.01 -8.56 3.90
C CYS A 58 -0.31 -9.95 3.33
N PRO A 59 -1.58 -10.38 3.16
CA PRO A 59 -1.86 -11.67 2.53
C PRO A 59 -1.37 -11.74 1.08
N TYR A 60 -1.38 -10.62 0.34
CA TYR A 60 -0.83 -10.58 -1.03
C TYR A 60 0.70 -10.77 -1.04
N PHE A 61 1.43 -10.08 -0.15
CA PHE A 61 2.89 -10.21 -0.02
C PHE A 61 3.33 -11.57 0.54
N GLN A 62 2.51 -12.19 1.39
CA GLN A 62 2.76 -13.54 1.88
C GLN A 62 2.56 -14.60 0.79
N ALA A 63 1.52 -14.44 -0.05
CA ALA A 63 1.24 -15.36 -1.16
C ALA A 63 2.19 -15.16 -2.36
N HIS A 64 2.69 -13.93 -2.56
CA HIS A 64 3.62 -13.59 -3.64
C HIS A 64 4.91 -13.03 -3.01
N PRO A 65 5.79 -13.90 -2.50
CA PRO A 65 7.10 -13.45 -2.05
C PRO A 65 7.78 -12.73 -3.21
N VAL A 66 8.20 -11.48 -2.98
CA VAL A 66 9.11 -10.79 -3.89
C VAL A 66 10.37 -11.63 -3.91
N GLY A 67 10.49 -12.46 -4.95
CA GLY A 67 11.60 -13.37 -5.13
C GLY A 67 12.88 -12.58 -5.01
N ARG A 68 13.62 -12.88 -3.95
CA ARG A 68 15.00 -12.45 -3.76
C ARG A 68 15.73 -12.75 -5.06
N ALA A 69 16.31 -11.71 -5.68
CA ALA A 69 17.07 -11.81 -6.90
C ALA A 69 17.94 -13.07 -6.87
N ASP A 70 17.68 -13.94 -7.85
CA ASP A 70 18.45 -15.15 -8.07
C ASP A 70 19.94 -14.77 -8.13
N ARG A 71 20.76 -15.49 -7.38
CA ARG A 71 22.20 -15.24 -7.30
C ARG A 71 22.77 -15.30 -8.73
N PRO A 72 23.71 -14.43 -9.13
CA PRO A 72 24.44 -14.69 -10.35
C PRO A 72 25.35 -15.89 -10.07
N THR A 73 25.02 -17.04 -10.63
CA THR A 73 25.99 -18.13 -10.82
C THR A 73 27.03 -17.62 -11.81
N LEU A 74 28.17 -17.17 -11.28
CA LEU A 74 29.39 -16.99 -12.07
C LEU A 74 29.89 -18.40 -12.41
N SER A 75 29.90 -18.72 -13.71
CA SER A 75 30.72 -19.76 -14.32
C SER A 75 31.72 -19.09 -15.24
#